data_AF-Q70AW0-F1
#
_entry.id   AF-Q70AW0-F1
#
_cell.length_a   1.000
_cell.length_b   1.000
_cell.length_c   1.000
_cell.angle_alpha   90.00
_cell.angle_beta   90.00
_cell.angle_gamma   90.00
#
_symmetry.space_group_name_H-M   'P 1'
#
loop_
_entity.id
_entity.type
_entity.pdbx_description
1 polymer ?
#
loop_
_entity_poly.entity_id
_entity_poly.type
_entity_poly.pdbx_seq_one_letter_code
_entity_poly.pdbx_strand_id
1 'polypeptide(L)' 'RGVCLGESLARMELFIFFVTLLQRFRFTPAPGVSEDDLDLTPYVGLTLNPSPHELCAVPCM' A
#
# COMPACT_ATOMS: atom_id res chain seq x y z
N ARG A 1 -3.54 -26.14 12.46
CA ARG A 1 -3.36 -24.68 12.72
C ARG A 1 -1.92 -24.33 12.34
N GLY A 2 -1.72 -23.83 11.13
CA GLY A 2 -0.40 -23.36 10.69
C GLY A 2 -0.18 -21.93 11.17
N VAL A 3 1.03 -21.63 11.63
CA VAL A 3 1.48 -20.25 11.85
C VAL A 3 2.35 -19.83 10.68
N CYS A 4 2.28 -18.56 10.28
CA CYS A 4 3.21 -18.03 9.29
C CYS A 4 4.59 -17.92 9.95
N LEU A 5 5.55 -18.74 9.53
CA LEU A 5 6.93 -18.69 10.06
C LEU A 5 7.57 -17.30 9.89
N GLY A 6 7.14 -16.56 8.86
CA GLY A 6 7.59 -15.21 8.58
C GLY A 6 6.80 -14.09 9.27
N GLU A 7 5.86 -14.37 10.18
CA GLU A 7 4.96 -13.35 10.74
C GLU A 7 5.74 -12.17 11.37
N SER A 8 6.71 -12.45 12.24
CA SER A 8 7.48 -11.41 12.92
C SER A 8 8.30 -10.56 11.93
N LEU A 9 8.87 -11.21 10.92
CA LEU A 9 9.65 -10.53 9.88
C LEU A 9 8.74 -9.62 9.04
N ALA A 10 7.62 -10.14 8.55
CA ALA A 10 6.64 -9.39 7.77
C ALA A 10 6.11 -8.19 8.54
N ARG A 11 5.82 -8.34 9.84
CA ARG A 11 5.36 -7.22 10.70
C ARG A 11 6.40 -6.10 10.78
N MET A 12 7.67 -6.46 10.97
CA MET A 12 8.76 -5.48 11.06
C MET A 12 9.00 -4.79 9.70
N GLU A 13 9.01 -5.55 8.61
CA GLU A 13 9.20 -5.03 7.26
C GLU A 13 8.09 -4.04 6.88
N LEU A 14 6.82 -4.43 7.07
CA LEU A 14 5.68 -3.55 6.80
C LEU A 14 5.76 -2.28 7.64
N PHE A 15 6.09 -2.39 8.94
CA PHE A 15 6.23 -1.22 9.81
C PHE A 15 7.30 -0.27 9.28
N ILE A 16 8.51 -0.76 9.01
CA ILE A 16 9.61 0.08 8.52
C ILE A 16 9.27 0.70 7.17
N PHE A 17 8.72 -0.10 6.25
CA PHE A 17 8.35 0.34 4.91
C PHE A 17 7.32 1.48 4.96
N PHE A 18 6.17 1.24 5.61
CA PHE A 18 5.10 2.23 5.67
C PHE A 18 5.48 3.46 6.48
N VAL A 19 6.13 3.29 7.65
CA VAL A 19 6.52 4.43 8.48
C VAL A 19 7.54 5.30 7.76
N THR A 20 8.56 4.72 7.13
CA THR A 20 9.57 5.48 6.39
C THR A 20 8.95 6.25 5.23
N LEU A 21 8.03 5.63 4.49
CA LEU A 21 7.34 6.29 3.38
C LEU A 21 6.44 7.43 3.88
N LEU A 22 5.61 7.19 4.90
CA LEU A 22 4.65 8.17 5.42
C LEU A 22 5.32 9.31 6.21
N GLN A 23 6.51 9.09 6.77
CA GLN A 23 7.30 10.15 7.39
C GLN A 23 7.93 11.09 6.36
N ARG A 24 8.21 10.61 5.14
CA ARG A 24 8.92 11.36 4.10
C ARG A 24 8.02 11.89 3.00
N PHE A 25 6.86 11.27 2.78
CA PHE A 25 5.97 11.59 1.68
C PHE A 25 4.52 11.62 2.16
N ARG A 26 3.77 12.59 1.62
CA ARG A 26 2.32 12.57 1.61
C ARG A 26 1.85 11.96 0.29
N PHE A 27 1.05 10.91 0.37
CA PHE A 27 0.43 10.30 -0.80
C PHE A 27 -0.89 10.98 -1.11
N THR A 28 -1.11 11.32 -2.38
CA THR A 28 -2.37 11.90 -2.88
C THR A 28 -2.81 11.17 -4.14
N PRO A 29 -4.10 11.26 -4.51
CA PRO A 29 -4.55 10.82 -5.82
C PRO A 29 -3.74 11.46 -6.94
N ALA A 30 -3.59 10.74 -8.05
CA ALA A 30 -3.03 11.30 -9.28
C ALA A 30 -3.91 12.47 -9.79
N PRO A 31 -3.33 13.44 -10.52
CA PRO A 31 -4.09 14.58 -11.03
C PRO A 31 -5.25 14.10 -11.93
N GLY A 32 -6.47 14.48 -11.57
CA GLY A 32 -7.69 14.07 -12.28
C GLY A 32 -8.33 12.77 -11.79
N VAL A 33 -7.76 12.10 -10.78
CA VAL A 33 -8.32 10.91 -10.14
C VAL A 33 -8.98 11.31 -8.81
N SER A 34 -10.25 10.96 -8.63
CA SER A 34 -10.96 11.11 -7.34
C SER A 34 -10.77 9.86 -6.46
N GLU A 35 -10.99 9.99 -5.16
CA GLU A 35 -11.02 8.85 -4.24
C GLU A 35 -12.13 7.85 -4.61
N ASP A 36 -13.26 8.33 -5.14
CA ASP A 36 -14.37 7.51 -5.64
C ASP A 36 -14.01 6.67 -6.88
N ASP A 37 -12.91 7.00 -7.57
CA ASP A 37 -12.43 6.27 -8.75
C ASP A 37 -11.60 5.03 -8.36
N LEU A 38 -11.30 4.86 -7.07
CA LEU A 38 -10.53 3.73 -6.57
C LEU A 38 -11.38 2.44 -6.54
N ASP A 39 -11.14 1.55 -7.50
CA ASP A 39 -11.71 0.21 -7.50
C ASP A 39 -11.06 -0.66 -6.41
N LEU A 40 -11.84 -0.98 -5.38
CA LEU A 40 -11.44 -1.86 -4.27
C LEU A 40 -11.72 -3.34 -4.56
N THR A 41 -12.22 -3.67 -5.74
CA THR A 41 -12.45 -5.07 -6.13
C THR A 41 -11.10 -5.78 -6.27
N PRO A 42 -10.84 -6.86 -5.51
CA PRO A 42 -9.56 -7.55 -5.60
C PRO A 42 -9.48 -8.38 -6.87
N TYR A 43 -8.32 -8.36 -7.51
CA TYR A 43 -7.92 -9.33 -8.51
C TYR A 43 -7.39 -10.61 -7.84
N VAL A 44 -7.94 -11.77 -8.22
CA VAL A 44 -7.61 -13.06 -7.62
C VAL A 44 -6.48 -13.74 -8.40
N GLY A 45 -5.34 -13.93 -7.75
CA GLY A 45 -4.20 -14.70 -8.26
C GLY A 45 -3.64 -15.66 -7.19
N LEU A 46 -2.30 -15.76 -7.09
CA LEU A 46 -1.64 -16.43 -5.97
C LEU A 46 -1.92 -15.73 -4.62
N THR A 47 -2.14 -14.42 -4.69
CA THR A 47 -2.58 -13.55 -3.59
C THR A 47 -3.83 -12.79 -4.02
N LEU A 48 -4.48 -12.11 -3.07
CA LEU A 48 -5.50 -11.10 -3.38
C LEU A 48 -4.79 -9.77 -3.59
N ASN A 49 -4.81 -9.27 -4.82
CA ASN A 49 -4.13 -8.05 -5.20
C ASN A 49 -5.15 -6.96 -5.53
N PRO A 50 -4.89 -5.69 -5.18
CA PRO A 50 -5.74 -4.60 -5.65
C PRO A 50 -5.59 -4.40 -7.16
N SER A 51 -6.60 -3.79 -7.79
CA SER A 51 -6.48 -3.26 -9.14
C SER A 51 -5.33 -2.22 -9.21
N PRO A 52 -4.52 -2.21 -10.29
CA PRO A 52 -3.47 -1.20 -10.46
C PRO A 52 -4.04 0.21 -10.39
N HIS A 53 -3.44 1.08 -9.59
CA HIS A 53 -3.85 2.47 -9.41
C HIS A 53 -2.63 3.39 -9.32
N GLU A 54 -2.80 4.65 -9.74
CA GLU A 54 -1.75 5.65 -9.73
C GLU A 54 -1.91 6.61 -8.54
N LEU A 55 -0.79 6.95 -7.91
CA LEU A 55 -0.71 7.88 -6.79
C LEU A 55 0.46 8.83 -6.98
N CYS A 56 0.33 10.04 -6.44
CA CYS A 56 1.44 10.97 -6.33
C CYS A 56 2.08 10.89 -4.93
N ALA A 57 3.40 10.71 -4.87
CA ALA A 57 4.17 10.81 -3.64
C ALA A 57 4.80 12.21 -3.56
N VAL A 58 4.26 13.07 -2.70
CA VAL A 58 4.73 14.44 -2.51
C VAL A 58 5.66 14.50 -1.29
N PRO A 59 6.93 14.91 -1.42
CA PRO A 59 7.84 15.00 -0.28
C PRO A 59 7.30 15.92 0.82
N CYS A 60 7.34 15.45 2.07
CA CYS A 60 7.12 16.29 3.25
C CYS A 60 8.38 17.12 3.48
N MET A 61 8.28 18.45 3.34
CA MET A 61 9.32 19.38 3.82
C MET A 61 9.15 19.65 5.31
#